data_AF-A0YMM6-F1
#
_entry.id   AF-A0YMM6-F1
#
_cell.length_a   1.000
_cell.length_b   1.000
_cell.length_c   1.000
_cell.angle_alpha   90.00
_cell.angle_beta   90.00
_cell.angle_gamma   90.00
#
_symmetry.space_group_name_H-M   'P 1'
#
loop_
_entity.id
_entity.type
_entity.pdbx_description
1 polymer ?
#
loop_
_entity_poly.entity_id
_entity_poly.type
_entity_poly.pdbx_seq_one_letter_code
_entity_poly.pdbx_strand_id
1 'polypeptide(L)'
;MLKRILFIGLTSSLFFLCPDVSNAQTSLVSSEVGVKVSQQIPEDKRQLIEEFLELTGGERTFQQVSQAMLSQMEQQFGAMLNSDLGSQQLSPQERQQMAANLSREMNRITQKYNRLFLERIDYQKIVEQVYYPLYDKYFSKEDLQVLIDFYQSPTGQKTIEVMPQLLQESIQRTTQVIGPTITSIMQEIIAEELKRLNR
;
A
#
# COMPACT_ATOMS: atom_id res chain seq x y z
N MET A 1 -10.29 -3.48 36.43
CA MET A 1 -11.34 -3.40 35.36
C MET A 1 -10.91 -2.33 34.35
N LEU A 2 -9.88 -2.55 33.53
CA LEU A 2 -9.88 -3.32 32.26
C LEU A 2 -10.84 -2.78 31.17
N LYS A 3 -10.83 -1.48 30.87
CA LYS A 3 -11.68 -0.91 29.79
C LYS A 3 -11.05 0.17 28.90
N ARG A 4 -9.71 0.25 28.79
CA ARG A 4 -9.07 1.37 28.07
C ARG A 4 -7.84 1.05 27.20
N ILE A 5 -7.64 -0.20 26.75
CA ILE A 5 -6.46 -0.57 25.95
C ILE A 5 -6.80 -0.94 24.48
N LEU A 6 -8.06 -0.97 24.06
CA LEU A 6 -8.45 -1.57 22.77
C LEU A 6 -8.58 -0.59 21.58
N PHE A 7 -7.70 0.41 21.44
CA PHE A 7 -7.79 1.35 20.30
C PHE A 7 -6.46 1.70 19.59
N ILE A 8 -5.31 1.18 20.03
CA ILE A 8 -4.00 1.56 19.44
C ILE A 8 -3.61 0.68 18.24
N GLY A 9 -4.29 -0.45 18.00
CA GLY A 9 -3.95 -1.37 16.89
C GLY A 9 -4.44 -0.96 15.50
N LEU A 10 -5.17 0.15 15.34
CA LEU A 10 -5.80 0.51 14.05
C LEU A 10 -4.96 1.44 13.18
N THR A 11 -3.93 2.13 13.69
CA THR A 11 -3.23 3.14 12.88
C THR A 11 -2.00 2.65 12.14
N SER A 12 -1.41 1.50 12.48
CA SER A 12 -0.24 0.99 11.74
C SER A 12 -0.57 0.31 10.41
N SER A 13 -1.84 -0.03 10.15
CA SER A 13 -2.28 -0.57 8.85
C SER A 13 -3.00 0.47 7.97
N LEU A 14 -3.12 1.72 8.44
CA LEU A 14 -3.81 2.80 7.73
C LEU A 14 -2.88 3.64 6.82
N PHE A 15 -1.60 3.28 6.72
CA PHE A 15 -0.64 4.05 5.89
C PHE A 15 -0.77 3.85 4.37
N PHE A 16 -1.69 3.01 3.88
CA PHE A 16 -1.79 2.70 2.44
C PHE A 16 -3.20 2.79 1.83
N LEU A 17 -4.12 3.54 2.44
CA LEU A 17 -5.47 3.77 1.87
C LEU A 17 -5.81 5.26 1.67
N CYS A 18 -4.99 5.97 0.91
CA CYS A 18 -5.46 7.16 0.19
C CYS A 18 -5.11 7.01 -1.29
N PRO A 19 -6.07 6.62 -2.15
CA PRO A 19 -5.93 6.81 -3.58
C PRO A 19 -6.09 8.31 -3.89
N ASP A 20 -5.04 8.91 -4.43
CA ASP A 20 -5.04 10.05 -5.36
C ASP A 20 -6.14 11.11 -5.16
N VAL A 21 -5.90 12.12 -4.31
CA VAL A 21 -6.54 13.43 -4.45
C VAL A 21 -5.59 14.30 -5.27
N SER A 22 -5.66 14.14 -6.60
CA SER A 22 -4.99 15.04 -7.53
C SER A 22 -5.53 16.48 -7.38
N ASN A 23 -4.58 17.42 -7.33
CA ASN A 23 -4.71 18.88 -7.25
C ASN A 23 -5.16 19.50 -5.91
N ALA A 24 -4.20 19.60 -4.99
CA ALA A 24 -3.98 20.85 -4.27
C ALA A 24 -2.51 21.25 -4.40
N GLN A 25 -2.21 22.19 -5.31
CA GLN A 25 -0.97 22.97 -5.25
C GLN A 25 -0.92 23.65 -3.89
N THR A 26 -0.18 23.07 -2.95
CA THR A 26 0.21 23.74 -1.72
C THR A 26 1.70 23.52 -1.57
N SER A 27 2.44 24.62 -1.73
CA SER A 27 3.86 24.73 -1.46
C SER A 27 4.19 24.10 -0.11
N LEU A 28 4.88 22.96 -0.10
CA LEU A 28 5.53 22.48 1.11
C LEU A 28 6.89 23.16 1.19
N VAL A 29 6.86 24.30 1.86
CA VAL A 29 8.01 24.88 2.56
C VAL A 29 8.73 23.75 3.28
N SER A 30 10.02 23.65 3.00
CA SER A 30 11.00 22.83 3.67
C SER A 30 10.86 22.99 5.19
N SER A 31 10.38 21.96 5.86
CA SER A 31 10.76 21.69 7.23
C SER A 31 11.37 20.30 7.25
N GLU A 32 12.68 20.25 7.00
CA GLU A 32 13.53 19.22 7.59
C GLU A 32 13.27 19.25 9.11
N VAL A 33 12.29 18.46 9.57
CA VAL A 33 12.29 18.00 10.95
C VAL A 33 13.44 17.02 11.01
N GLY A 34 14.62 17.56 11.29
CA GLY A 34 15.85 16.81 11.42
C GLY A 34 15.60 15.61 12.32
N VAL A 35 15.59 14.43 11.71
CA VAL A 35 15.70 13.17 12.44
C VAL A 35 17.09 13.23 13.05
N LYS A 36 17.17 13.62 14.32
CA LYS A 36 18.39 13.44 15.12
C LYS A 36 18.59 11.94 15.29
N VAL A 37 19.17 11.29 14.28
CA VAL A 37 19.75 9.95 14.40
C VAL A 37 21.05 10.11 15.18
N SER A 38 20.96 10.21 16.51
CA SER A 38 22.15 10.17 17.35
C SER A 38 21.81 9.79 18.79
N GLN A 39 21.15 8.64 18.96
CA GLN A 39 21.46 7.71 20.03
C GLN A 39 21.46 6.32 19.39
N GLN A 40 22.54 5.58 19.56
CA GLN A 40 22.66 4.22 19.04
C GLN A 40 21.58 3.38 19.75
N ILE A 41 20.55 2.97 19.01
CA ILE A 41 19.40 2.25 19.57
C ILE A 41 19.93 1.02 20.31
N PRO A 42 19.55 0.82 21.58
CA PRO A 42 19.98 -0.34 22.36
C PRO A 42 19.70 -1.66 21.62
N GLU A 43 20.65 -2.60 21.70
CA GLU A 43 20.56 -3.87 20.97
C GLU A 43 19.33 -4.69 21.36
N ASP A 44 18.99 -4.71 22.64
CA ASP A 44 17.78 -5.36 23.16
C ASP A 44 16.50 -4.77 22.54
N LYS A 45 16.45 -3.46 22.35
CA LYS A 45 15.31 -2.81 21.68
C LYS A 45 15.27 -3.13 20.18
N ARG A 46 16.42 -3.23 19.50
CA ARG A 46 16.47 -3.63 18.09
C ARG A 46 15.90 -5.04 17.88
N GLN A 47 16.29 -5.98 18.73
CA GLN A 47 15.79 -7.36 18.71
C GLN A 47 14.26 -7.42 18.88
N LEU A 48 13.70 -6.63 19.82
CA LEU A 48 12.25 -6.54 19.99
C LEU A 48 11.55 -5.95 18.75
N ILE A 49 12.13 -4.94 18.11
CA ILE A 49 11.55 -4.37 16.88
C ILE A 49 11.57 -5.40 15.75
N GLU A 50 12.68 -6.10 15.59
CA GLU A 50 12.85 -7.15 14.57
C GLU A 50 11.84 -8.28 14.78
N GLU A 51 11.74 -8.82 15.99
CA GLU A 51 10.75 -9.86 16.34
C GLU A 51 9.32 -9.39 16.08
N PHE A 52 8.99 -8.15 16.47
CA PHE A 52 7.67 -7.59 16.22
C PHE A 52 7.36 -7.50 14.71
N LEU A 53 8.32 -7.05 13.90
CA LEU A 53 8.16 -6.96 12.44
C LEU A 53 8.02 -8.34 11.80
N GLU A 54 8.78 -9.33 12.26
CA GLU A 54 8.66 -10.72 11.78
C GLU A 54 7.28 -11.30 12.10
N LEU A 55 6.83 -11.19 13.35
CA LEU A 55 5.52 -11.68 13.79
C LEU A 55 4.36 -11.04 13.03
N THR A 56 4.47 -9.75 12.72
CA THR A 56 3.43 -9.01 12.00
C THR A 56 3.54 -9.10 10.47
N GLY A 57 4.59 -9.76 9.96
CA GLY A 57 4.77 -10.04 8.53
C GLY A 57 5.41 -8.91 7.73
N GLY A 58 6.25 -8.08 8.34
CA GLY A 58 6.90 -6.92 7.72
C GLY A 58 7.63 -7.24 6.41
N GLU A 59 8.37 -8.34 6.33
CA GLU A 59 9.06 -8.75 5.10
C GLU A 59 8.05 -9.11 4.00
N ARG A 60 7.02 -9.88 4.34
CA ARG A 60 5.95 -10.25 3.40
C ARG A 60 5.26 -9.00 2.87
N THR A 61 4.94 -8.04 3.73
CA THR A 61 4.36 -6.76 3.33
C THR A 61 5.30 -5.98 2.43
N PHE A 62 6.59 -5.93 2.73
CA PHE A 62 7.59 -5.28 1.88
C PHE A 62 7.66 -5.89 0.48
N GLN A 63 7.63 -7.22 0.39
CA GLN A 63 7.59 -7.94 -0.88
C GLN A 63 6.29 -7.65 -1.66
N GLN A 64 5.14 -7.65 -0.99
CA GLN A 64 3.85 -7.34 -1.59
C GLN A 64 3.77 -5.92 -2.14
N VAL A 65 4.25 -4.93 -1.38
CA VAL A 65 4.30 -3.52 -1.82
C VAL A 65 5.19 -3.39 -3.05
N SER A 66 6.36 -4.03 -3.05
CA SER A 66 7.28 -3.99 -4.18
C SER A 66 6.68 -4.65 -5.42
N GLN A 67 5.96 -5.76 -5.25
CA GLN A 67 5.26 -6.43 -6.35
C GLN A 67 4.07 -5.61 -6.87
N ALA A 68 3.34 -4.91 -5.99
CA ALA A 68 2.28 -4.00 -6.38
C ALA A 68 2.82 -2.81 -7.19
N MET A 69 3.97 -2.25 -6.80
CA MET A 69 4.65 -1.20 -7.58
C MET A 69 5.02 -1.69 -8.97
N LEU A 70 5.58 -2.91 -9.08
CA LEU A 70 5.89 -3.51 -10.38
C LEU A 70 4.64 -3.70 -11.24
N SER A 71 3.57 -4.26 -10.66
CA SER A 71 2.30 -4.46 -11.38
C SER A 71 1.70 -3.15 -11.86
N GLN A 72 1.78 -2.09 -11.05
CA GLN A 72 1.35 -0.75 -11.45
C GLN A 72 2.16 -0.23 -12.64
N MET A 73 3.49 -0.42 -12.64
CA MET A 73 4.35 -0.05 -13.77
C MET A 73 3.99 -0.84 -15.03
N GLU A 74 3.74 -2.15 -14.92
CA GLU A 74 3.32 -3.00 -16.04
C GLU A 74 1.99 -2.50 -16.65
N GLN A 75 1.02 -2.15 -15.80
CA GLN A 75 -0.27 -1.62 -16.25
C GLN A 75 -0.10 -0.26 -16.95
N GLN A 76 0.71 0.64 -16.38
CA GLN A 76 0.97 1.96 -16.97
C GLN A 76 1.66 1.82 -18.33
N PHE A 77 2.65 0.94 -18.42
CA PHE A 77 3.35 0.67 -19.68
C PHE A 77 2.38 0.07 -20.71
N GLY A 78 1.58 -0.93 -20.33
CA GLY A 78 0.55 -1.51 -21.20
C GLY A 78 -0.45 -0.48 -21.72
N ALA A 79 -0.87 0.47 -20.89
CA ALA A 79 -1.77 1.55 -21.29
C ALA A 79 -1.10 2.50 -22.31
N MET A 80 0.16 2.90 -22.06
CA MET A 80 0.93 3.76 -22.98
C MET A 80 1.07 3.11 -24.36
N LEU A 81 1.38 1.81 -24.38
CA LEU A 81 1.54 1.07 -25.63
C LEU A 81 0.23 0.90 -26.38
N ASN A 82 -0.87 0.62 -25.68
CA ASN A 82 -2.18 0.53 -26.32
C ASN A 82 -2.59 1.86 -26.97
N SER A 83 -2.24 2.99 -26.35
CA SER A 83 -2.45 4.32 -26.92
C SER A 83 -1.60 4.54 -28.18
N ASP A 84 -0.30 4.26 -28.12
CA ASP A 84 0.62 4.44 -29.25
C ASP A 84 0.28 3.51 -30.43
N LEU A 85 0.02 2.22 -30.16
CA LEU A 85 -0.39 1.25 -31.18
C LEU A 85 -1.76 1.56 -31.77
N GLY A 86 -2.67 2.11 -30.97
CA GLY A 86 -4.00 2.54 -31.43
C GLY A 86 -3.94 3.74 -32.38
N SER A 87 -2.90 4.58 -32.27
CA SER A 87 -2.68 5.72 -33.16
C SER A 87 -2.02 5.36 -34.50
N GLN A 88 -1.41 4.18 -34.60
CA GLN A 88 -0.79 3.69 -35.83
C GLN A 88 -1.80 2.96 -36.71
N GLN A 89 -1.77 3.21 -38.03
CA GLN A 89 -2.58 2.47 -39.02
C GLN A 89 -2.00 1.07 -39.25
N LEU A 90 -2.14 0.19 -38.27
CA LEU A 90 -1.73 -1.20 -38.32
C LEU A 90 -2.93 -2.12 -38.64
N SER A 91 -2.70 -3.12 -39.49
CA SER A 91 -3.69 -4.17 -39.71
C SER A 91 -3.96 -4.95 -38.40
N PRO A 92 -5.12 -5.62 -38.26
CA PRO A 92 -5.42 -6.42 -37.07
C PRO A 92 -4.36 -7.49 -36.77
N GLN A 93 -3.77 -8.09 -37.80
CA GLN A 93 -2.75 -9.13 -37.67
C GLN A 93 -1.42 -8.55 -37.15
N GLU A 94 -1.00 -7.41 -37.67
CA GLU A 94 0.20 -6.70 -37.19
C GLU A 94 0.04 -6.26 -35.73
N ARG A 95 -1.14 -5.75 -35.36
CA ARG A 95 -1.44 -5.39 -33.96
C ARG A 95 -1.36 -6.58 -33.03
N GLN A 96 -1.94 -7.72 -33.41
CA GLN A 96 -1.90 -8.93 -32.59
C GLN A 96 -0.45 -9.44 -32.42
N GLN A 97 0.34 -9.45 -33.49
CA GLN A 97 1.72 -9.91 -33.45
C GLN A 97 2.60 -8.98 -32.61
N MET A 98 2.40 -7.67 -32.72
CA MET A 98 3.10 -6.68 -31.91
C MET A 98 2.75 -6.80 -30.42
N ALA A 99 1.46 -6.94 -30.09
CA ALA A 99 1.01 -7.17 -28.72
C ALA A 99 1.60 -8.46 -28.11
N ALA A 100 1.65 -9.55 -28.88
CA ALA A 100 2.24 -10.81 -28.44
C ALA A 100 3.76 -10.70 -28.17
N ASN A 101 4.49 -10.02 -29.06
CA ASN A 101 5.93 -9.76 -28.88
C ASN A 101 6.18 -8.92 -27.63
N LEU A 102 5.37 -7.88 -27.44
CA LEU A 102 5.46 -6.98 -26.32
C LEU A 102 5.18 -7.67 -24.98
N SER A 103 4.13 -8.49 -24.93
CA SER A 103 3.83 -9.33 -23.76
C SER A 103 5.01 -10.25 -23.41
N ARG A 104 5.67 -10.84 -24.42
CA ARG A 104 6.86 -11.67 -24.20
C ARG A 104 8.01 -10.86 -23.61
N GLU A 105 8.29 -9.68 -24.14
CA GLU A 105 9.36 -8.82 -23.62
C GLU A 105 9.05 -8.31 -22.21
N MET A 106 7.79 -7.94 -21.92
CA MET A 106 7.38 -7.56 -20.57
C MET A 106 7.60 -8.69 -19.58
N ASN A 107 7.19 -9.92 -19.91
CA ASN A 107 7.47 -11.07 -19.06
C ASN A 107 8.97 -11.24 -18.77
N ARG A 108 9.86 -10.99 -19.75
CA ARG A 108 11.32 -11.04 -19.53
C ARG A 108 11.80 -9.92 -18.62
N ILE A 109 11.26 -8.72 -18.76
CA ILE A 109 11.57 -7.58 -17.88
C ILE A 109 11.13 -7.89 -16.45
N THR A 110 9.89 -8.35 -16.24
CA THR A 110 9.35 -8.72 -14.93
C THR A 110 10.19 -9.80 -14.26
N GLN A 111 10.56 -10.85 -14.98
CA GLN A 111 11.44 -11.91 -14.45
C GLN A 111 12.82 -11.37 -14.06
N LYS A 112 13.42 -10.52 -14.91
CA LYS A 112 14.72 -9.89 -14.61
C LYS A 112 14.62 -8.95 -13.41
N TYR A 113 13.55 -8.17 -13.31
CA TYR A 113 13.28 -7.30 -12.17
C TYR A 113 13.20 -8.10 -10.89
N ASN A 114 12.35 -9.14 -10.84
CA ASN A 114 12.17 -9.96 -9.64
C ASN A 114 13.49 -10.57 -9.16
N ARG A 115 14.32 -11.06 -10.10
CA ARG A 115 15.64 -11.57 -9.78
C ARG A 115 16.56 -10.49 -9.21
N LEU A 116 16.69 -9.36 -9.91
CA LEU A 116 17.56 -8.25 -9.47
C LEU A 116 17.08 -7.61 -8.17
N PHE A 117 15.77 -7.60 -7.92
CA PHE A 117 15.18 -7.13 -6.69
C PHE A 117 15.67 -7.98 -5.52
N LEU A 118 15.49 -9.30 -5.59
CA LEU A 118 15.98 -10.22 -4.55
C LEU A 118 17.50 -10.20 -4.38
N GLU A 119 18.26 -9.98 -5.47
CA GLU A 119 19.73 -9.91 -5.43
C GLU A 119 20.27 -8.62 -4.81
N ARG A 120 19.56 -7.49 -4.95
CA ARG A 120 20.12 -6.15 -4.66
C ARG A 120 19.40 -5.42 -3.53
N ILE A 121 18.15 -5.77 -3.26
CA ILE A 121 17.36 -5.16 -2.21
C ILE A 121 17.50 -6.02 -0.96
N ASP A 122 18.22 -5.45 -0.01
CA ASP A 122 18.44 -6.04 1.30
C ASP A 122 17.37 -5.53 2.25
N TYR A 123 16.41 -6.39 2.60
CA TYR A 123 15.34 -6.04 3.54
C TYR A 123 15.91 -5.60 4.89
N GLN A 124 17.04 -6.15 5.32
CA GLN A 124 17.65 -5.80 6.60
C GLN A 124 18.09 -4.34 6.65
N LYS A 125 18.59 -3.81 5.54
CA LYS A 125 18.93 -2.37 5.46
C LYS A 125 17.70 -1.49 5.61
N ILE A 126 16.54 -1.94 5.15
CA ILE A 126 15.27 -1.21 5.34
C ILE A 126 14.87 -1.26 6.82
N VAL A 127 14.98 -2.42 7.47
CA VAL A 127 14.77 -2.56 8.92
C VAL A 127 15.66 -1.61 9.70
N GLU A 128 16.96 -1.62 9.42
CA GLU A 128 17.95 -0.81 10.12
C GLU A 128 17.76 0.70 9.92
N GLN A 129 17.54 1.13 8.68
CA GLN A 129 17.54 2.55 8.34
C GLN A 129 16.18 3.22 8.48
N VAL A 130 15.09 2.44 8.36
CA VAL A 130 13.72 2.96 8.38
C VAL A 130 12.98 2.52 9.63
N TYR A 131 12.89 1.22 9.89
CA TYR A 131 12.02 0.73 10.96
C TYR A 131 12.62 0.94 12.35
N TYR A 132 13.91 0.68 12.58
CA TYR A 132 14.52 0.89 13.89
C TYR A 132 14.33 2.33 14.41
N PRO A 133 14.67 3.40 13.66
CA PRO A 133 14.45 4.76 14.15
C PRO A 133 12.97 5.11 14.37
N LEU A 134 12.06 4.58 13.55
CA LEU A 134 10.62 4.84 13.69
C LEU A 134 10.06 4.18 14.95
N TYR A 135 10.32 2.89 15.14
CA TYR A 135 9.82 2.19 16.33
C TYR A 135 10.52 2.67 17.60
N ASP A 136 11.82 3.00 17.53
CA ASP A 136 12.53 3.59 18.67
C ASP A 136 11.87 4.89 19.15
N LYS A 137 11.46 5.74 18.19
CA LYS A 137 10.80 7.02 18.45
C LYS A 137 9.42 6.87 19.08
N TYR A 138 8.63 5.88 18.68
CA TYR A 138 7.21 5.79 19.02
C TYR A 138 6.86 4.75 20.08
N PHE A 139 7.72 3.76 20.31
CA PHE A 139 7.45 2.67 21.25
C PHE A 139 8.59 2.53 22.27
N SER A 140 8.22 2.27 23.52
CA SER A 140 9.16 1.80 24.54
C SER A 140 9.46 0.30 24.34
N LYS A 141 10.45 -0.23 25.09
CA LYS A 141 10.72 -1.68 25.07
C LYS A 141 9.55 -2.46 25.65
N GLU A 142 8.94 -1.92 26.69
CA GLU A 142 7.79 -2.49 27.37
C GLU A 142 6.57 -2.55 26.45
N ASP A 143 6.35 -1.51 25.64
CA ASP A 143 5.28 -1.51 24.63
C ASP A 143 5.51 -2.61 23.57
N LEU A 144 6.74 -2.73 23.07
CA LEU A 144 7.09 -3.75 22.08
C LEU A 144 6.90 -5.16 22.63
N GLN A 145 7.32 -5.41 23.87
CA GLN A 145 7.12 -6.72 24.52
C GLN A 145 5.63 -7.05 24.64
N VAL A 146 4.80 -6.12 25.10
CA VAL A 146 3.35 -6.32 25.22
C VAL A 146 2.71 -6.60 23.86
N LEU A 147 3.17 -5.92 22.81
CA LEU A 147 2.69 -6.14 21.44
C LEU A 147 3.09 -7.52 20.92
N ILE A 148 4.35 -7.92 21.13
CA ILE A 148 4.86 -9.26 20.79
C ILE A 148 4.03 -10.33 21.49
N ASP A 149 3.85 -10.23 22.81
CA ASP A 149 3.06 -11.18 23.60
C ASP A 149 1.63 -11.30 23.07
N PHE A 150 1.01 -10.17 22.70
CA PHE A 150 -0.30 -10.16 22.09
C PHE A 150 -0.32 -10.90 20.74
N TYR A 151 0.58 -10.55 19.81
CA TYR A 151 0.62 -11.15 18.47
C TYR A 151 1.06 -12.62 18.47
N GLN A 152 1.79 -13.07 19.50
CA GLN A 152 2.07 -14.50 19.72
C GLN A 152 0.85 -15.28 20.24
N SER A 153 -0.13 -14.63 20.87
CA SER A 153 -1.33 -15.29 21.36
C SER A 153 -2.21 -15.83 20.22
N PRO A 154 -3.06 -16.85 20.45
CA PRO A 154 -4.00 -17.35 19.43
C PRO A 154 -4.93 -16.27 18.85
N THR A 155 -5.30 -15.27 19.67
CA THR A 155 -6.14 -14.16 19.21
C THR A 155 -5.34 -13.14 18.39
N GLY A 156 -4.09 -12.87 18.76
CA GLY A 156 -3.21 -12.00 17.99
C GLY A 156 -2.87 -12.58 16.62
N GLN A 157 -2.54 -13.86 16.54
CA GLN A 157 -2.34 -14.56 15.27
C GLN A 157 -3.60 -14.52 14.40
N LYS A 158 -4.76 -14.85 14.99
CA LYS A 158 -6.04 -14.71 14.27
C LYS A 158 -6.25 -13.29 13.77
N THR A 159 -5.84 -12.26 14.53
CA THR A 159 -5.96 -10.86 14.10
C THR A 159 -5.12 -10.60 12.85
N ILE A 160 -3.86 -11.08 12.79
CA ILE A 160 -3.01 -10.94 11.59
C ILE A 160 -3.67 -11.60 10.37
N GLU A 161 -4.26 -12.78 10.55
CA GLU A 161 -4.87 -13.54 9.46
C GLU A 161 -6.17 -12.91 8.93
N VAL A 162 -7.06 -12.47 9.84
CA VAL A 162 -8.43 -12.07 9.46
C VAL A 162 -8.58 -10.60 9.13
N MET A 163 -7.69 -9.73 9.63
CA MET A 163 -7.83 -8.27 9.45
C MET A 163 -7.84 -7.84 7.98
N PRO A 164 -6.98 -8.37 7.08
CA PRO A 164 -7.06 -8.04 5.65
C PRO A 164 -8.40 -8.42 5.02
N GLN A 165 -8.93 -9.60 5.36
CA GLN A 165 -10.22 -10.08 4.85
C GLN A 165 -11.39 -9.25 5.39
N LEU A 166 -11.35 -8.94 6.68
CA LEU A 166 -12.36 -8.10 7.33
C LEU A 166 -12.42 -6.72 6.68
N LEU A 167 -11.27 -6.11 6.39
CA LEU A 167 -11.20 -4.82 5.70
C LEU A 167 -11.75 -4.90 4.27
N GLN A 168 -11.34 -5.93 3.51
CA GLN A 168 -11.83 -6.15 2.15
C GLN A 168 -13.35 -6.30 2.11
N GLU A 169 -13.90 -7.13 3.00
CA GLU A 169 -15.34 -7.36 3.09
C GLU A 169 -16.10 -6.11 3.55
N SER A 170 -15.51 -5.33 4.47
CA SER A 170 -16.10 -4.08 4.95
C SER A 170 -16.27 -3.05 3.82
N ILE A 171 -15.26 -2.90 2.95
CA ILE A 171 -15.34 -2.02 1.78
C ILE A 171 -16.43 -2.50 0.82
N GLN A 172 -16.46 -3.80 0.51
CA GLN A 172 -17.46 -4.39 -0.39
C GLN A 172 -18.89 -4.15 0.12
N ARG A 173 -19.14 -4.44 1.40
CA ARG A 173 -20.46 -4.26 2.02
C ARG A 173 -20.84 -2.78 2.10
N THR A 174 -19.90 -1.90 2.41
CA THR A 174 -20.15 -0.45 2.43
C THR A 174 -20.64 0.02 1.07
N THR A 175 -19.95 -0.35 -0.02
CA THR A 175 -20.36 -0.02 -1.39
C THR A 175 -21.75 -0.54 -1.73
N GLN A 176 -22.12 -1.74 -1.28
CA GLN A 176 -23.48 -2.28 -1.48
C GLN A 176 -24.56 -1.48 -0.74
N VAL A 177 -24.26 -1.05 0.50
CA VAL A 177 -25.21 -0.30 1.34
C VAL A 177 -25.42 1.12 0.81
N ILE A 178 -24.34 1.83 0.48
CA ILE A 178 -24.43 3.25 0.10
C ILE A 178 -24.59 3.47 -1.41
N GLY A 179 -24.29 2.47 -2.25
CA GLY A 179 -24.32 2.57 -3.71
C GLY A 179 -25.65 3.08 -4.29
N PRO A 180 -26.81 2.58 -3.85
CA PRO A 180 -28.11 3.11 -4.30
C PRO A 180 -28.32 4.58 -3.93
N THR A 181 -27.89 4.97 -2.72
CA THR A 181 -27.99 6.36 -2.24
C THR A 181 -27.08 7.28 -3.06
N ILE A 182 -25.83 6.87 -3.30
CA ILE A 182 -24.91 7.62 -4.18
C ILE A 182 -25.50 7.79 -5.57
N THR A 183 -26.09 6.73 -6.13
CA THR A 183 -26.74 6.78 -7.45
C THR A 183 -27.89 7.79 -7.47
N SER A 184 -28.75 7.78 -6.45
CA SER A 184 -29.86 8.73 -6.32
C SER A 184 -29.37 10.18 -6.24
N ILE A 185 -28.34 10.44 -5.42
CA ILE A 185 -27.75 11.78 -5.31
C ILE A 185 -27.22 12.26 -6.66
N MET A 186 -26.51 11.39 -7.39
CA MET A 186 -25.97 11.73 -8.72
C MET A 186 -27.08 12.01 -9.74
N GLN A 187 -28.17 11.24 -9.72
CA GLN A 187 -29.33 11.48 -10.59
C GLN A 187 -29.98 12.83 -10.31
N GLU A 188 -30.10 13.21 -9.04
CA GLU A 188 -30.64 14.51 -8.62
C GLU A 188 -29.76 15.66 -9.14
N ILE A 189 -28.45 15.59 -8.91
CA ILE A 189 -27.48 16.59 -9.39
C ILE A 189 -27.57 16.75 -10.91
N ILE A 190 -27.58 15.64 -11.67
CA ILE A 190 -27.66 15.68 -13.14
C ILE A 190 -28.96 16.32 -13.59
N ALA A 191 -30.09 15.97 -12.96
CA ALA A 191 -31.39 16.52 -13.31
C ALA A 191 -31.47 18.04 -13.04
N GLU A 192 -30.84 18.52 -11.97
CA GLU A 192 -30.75 19.95 -11.66
C GLU A 192 -29.90 20.71 -12.69
N GLU A 193 -28.70 20.21 -13.02
CA GLU A 193 -27.81 20.86 -13.98
C GLU A 193 -28.41 20.91 -15.40
N LEU A 194 -29.08 19.84 -15.84
CA LEU A 194 -29.77 19.83 -17.14
C LEU A 194 -30.91 20.86 -17.20
N LYS A 195 -31.64 21.07 -16.10
CA LYS A 195 -32.66 22.12 -16.01
C LYS A 195 -32.06 23.52 -16.05
N ARG A 196 -30.86 23.71 -15.47
CA ARG A 196 -30.14 24.99 -15.49
C ARG A 196 -29.68 25.36 -16.88
N LEU A 197 -29.16 24.42 -17.66
CA LEU A 197 -28.65 24.66 -19.03
C LEU A 197 -29.74 24.97 -20.06
N ASN A 198 -30.98 24.53 -19.82
CA ASN A 198 -32.12 24.75 -20.71
C ASN A 198 -32.95 26.01 -20.38
N ARG A 199 -32.48 26.87 -19.45
CA ARG A 199 -33.07 28.16 -19.11
C ARG A 199 -32.24 29.29 -19.68
#